data_AF-A0A497YNB2-F1
#
_entry.id   AF-A0A497YNB2-F1
#
_cell.length_a   1.000
_cell.length_b   1.000
_cell.length_c   1.000
_cell.angle_alpha   90.00
_cell.angle_beta   90.00
_cell.angle_gamma   90.00
#
_symmetry.space_group_name_H-M   'P 1'
#
loop_
_entity.id
_entity.type
_entity.pdbx_description
1 polymer ?
#
loop_
_entity_poly.entity_id
_entity_poly.type
_entity_poly.pdbx_seq_one_letter_code
_entity_poly.pdbx_strand_id
1 'polypeptide(L)'
;MEEDQWDIKEIKKLKKKQLLLGNLFMLLVFVLLVYFLESDTLFFVTWIVLACLLVSSAFSLYTLITGNLIGTKTSRRVQAFDRSHWGEKRWKRKKIIEVVLFIVLGIVLVFFLTTTDFSFPNQTVSAPPFAFIGAWVGYNIGEITRLTNLKEPSTNG
;
A
#
# COMPACT_ATOMS: atom_id res chain seq x y z
N MET A 1 -10.24 29.64 8.51
CA MET A 1 -10.01 29.75 9.96
C MET A 1 -10.64 28.55 10.61
N GLU A 2 -9.77 27.57 10.83
CA GLU A 2 -9.70 26.56 11.89
C GLU A 2 -8.36 25.94 11.54
N GLU A 3 -7.29 26.60 11.98
CA GLU A 3 -5.97 25.98 11.96
C GLU A 3 -6.08 24.82 12.94
N ASP A 4 -6.53 23.66 12.43
CA ASP A 4 -6.32 22.39 13.08
C ASP A 4 -4.81 22.32 13.33
N GLN A 5 -4.38 22.73 14.51
CA GLN A 5 -3.02 22.50 14.99
C GLN A 5 -2.92 21.00 15.23
N TRP A 6 -2.81 20.25 14.14
CA TRP A 6 -2.56 18.84 14.15
C TRP A 6 -1.32 18.62 14.98
N ASP A 7 -1.45 17.89 16.10
CA ASP A 7 -0.30 17.49 16.89
C ASP A 7 0.58 16.60 16.03
N ILE A 8 1.64 17.20 15.47
CA ILE A 8 2.59 16.53 14.58
C ILE A 8 3.25 15.35 15.30
N LYS A 9 3.41 15.39 16.63
CA LYS A 9 3.92 14.26 17.41
C LYS A 9 2.93 13.12 17.43
N GLU A 10 1.64 13.41 17.61
CA GLU A 10 0.58 12.40 17.55
C GLU A 10 0.47 11.79 16.15
N ILE A 11 0.46 12.60 15.10
CA ILE A 11 0.43 12.12 13.71
C ILE A 11 1.66 11.27 13.37
N LYS A 12 2.86 11.68 13.80
CA LYS A 12 4.08 10.86 13.64
C LYS A 12 3.95 9.52 14.35
N LYS A 13 3.39 9.47 15.56
CA LYS A 13 3.16 8.22 16.30
C LYS A 13 2.18 7.30 15.55
N LEU A 14 1.09 7.85 15.02
CA LEU A 14 0.10 7.09 14.25
C LEU A 14 0.70 6.54 12.95
N LYS A 15 1.44 7.35 12.19
CA LYS A 15 2.12 6.92 10.96
C LYS A 15 3.21 5.87 11.24
N LYS A 16 3.99 6.00 12.32
CA LYS A 16 4.93 4.95 12.76
C LYS A 16 4.23 3.63 13.08
N LYS A 17 3.10 3.68 13.78
CA LYS A 17 2.29 2.49 14.08
C LYS A 17 1.77 1.84 12.79
N GLN A 18 1.29 2.63 11.83
CA GLN A 18 0.87 2.14 10.51
C GLN A 18 2.02 1.50 9.74
N LEU A 19 3.20 2.11 9.75
CA LEU A 19 4.39 1.56 9.10
C LEU A 19 4.80 0.21 9.70
N LEU A 20 4.78 0.09 11.03
CA LEU A 20 5.09 -1.16 11.72
C LEU A 20 4.07 -2.26 11.39
N LEU A 21 2.77 -1.94 11.43
CA LEU A 21 1.71 -2.88 11.07
C LEU A 21 1.81 -3.29 9.58
N GLY A 22 2.11 -2.33 8.70
CA GLY A 22 2.33 -2.57 7.28
C GLY A 22 3.53 -3.47 7.03
N ASN A 23 4.64 -3.30 7.76
CA ASN A 23 5.80 -4.18 7.67
C ASN A 23 5.50 -5.60 8.17
N LEU A 24 4.75 -5.74 9.27
CA LEU A 24 4.33 -7.04 9.74
C LEU A 24 3.43 -7.75 8.71
N PHE A 25 2.50 -7.01 8.10
CA PHE A 25 1.66 -7.52 7.03
C PHE A 25 2.48 -7.92 5.79
N MET A 26 3.44 -7.10 5.37
CA MET A 26 4.33 -7.41 4.24
C MET A 26 5.18 -8.65 4.50
N LEU A 27 5.67 -8.84 5.74
CA LEU A 27 6.42 -10.03 6.12
C LEU A 27 5.54 -11.27 6.10
N LEU A 28 4.28 -11.17 6.56
CA LEU A 28 3.31 -12.26 6.45
C LEU A 28 3.04 -12.62 4.98
N VAL A 29 2.79 -11.62 4.13
CA VAL A 29 2.60 -11.81 2.69
C VAL A 29 3.83 -12.46 2.06
N PHE A 30 5.03 -12.07 2.46
CA PHE A 30 6.28 -12.65 1.98
C PHE A 30 6.41 -14.14 2.32
N VAL A 31 6.20 -14.50 3.60
CA VAL A 31 6.26 -15.89 4.05
C VAL A 31 5.22 -16.74 3.33
N LEU A 32 3.99 -16.22 3.20
CA LEU A 32 2.94 -16.89 2.45
C LEU A 32 3.33 -17.07 0.99
N LEU A 33 3.88 -16.05 0.34
CA LEU A 33 4.31 -16.12 -1.05
C LEU A 33 5.39 -17.18 -1.25
N VAL A 34 6.40 -17.25 -0.38
CA VAL A 34 7.43 -18.32 -0.44
C VAL A 34 6.80 -19.70 -0.29
N TYR A 35 5.96 -19.90 0.73
CA TYR A 35 5.24 -21.16 0.94
C TYR A 35 4.37 -21.57 -0.26
N PHE A 36 3.73 -20.58 -0.90
CA PHE A 36 2.89 -20.80 -2.06
C PHE A 36 3.65 -21.00 -3.37
N LEU A 37 4.88 -20.50 -3.48
CA LEU A 37 5.77 -20.85 -4.59
C LEU A 37 6.29 -22.29 -4.47
N GLU A 38 6.44 -22.80 -3.26
CA GLU A 38 6.85 -24.18 -2.99
C GLU A 38 5.69 -25.19 -3.06
N SER A 39 4.45 -24.73 -3.12
CA SER A 39 3.27 -25.59 -3.23
C SER A 39 2.54 -25.40 -4.56
N ASP A 40 1.87 -26.44 -5.05
CA ASP A 40 1.03 -26.39 -6.28
C ASP A 40 -0.26 -25.55 -6.12
N THR A 41 -0.27 -24.60 -5.18
CA THR A 41 -1.43 -23.74 -4.87
C THR A 41 -1.30 -22.33 -5.45
N LEU A 42 -0.26 -22.07 -6.25
CA LEU A 42 0.03 -20.77 -6.87
C LEU A 42 -1.17 -20.19 -7.62
N PHE A 43 -1.94 -21.03 -8.33
CA PHE A 43 -3.18 -20.62 -9.01
C PHE A 43 -4.20 -19.99 -8.05
N PHE A 44 -4.49 -20.68 -6.93
CA PHE A 44 -5.46 -20.20 -5.92
C PHE A 44 -4.99 -18.88 -5.28
N VAL A 45 -3.70 -18.76 -5.02
CA VAL A 45 -3.09 -17.57 -4.40
C VAL A 45 -3.13 -16.38 -5.34
N THR A 46 -2.90 -16.59 -6.63
CA THR A 46 -3.00 -15.54 -7.65
C THR A 46 -4.42 -14.97 -7.73
N TRP A 47 -5.45 -15.82 -7.59
CA TRP A 47 -6.84 -15.36 -7.47
C TRP A 47 -7.11 -14.54 -6.20
N ILE A 48 -6.55 -14.94 -5.05
CA ILE A 48 -6.65 -14.15 -3.81
C ILE A 48 -6.01 -12.77 -3.99
N VAL A 49 -4.80 -12.70 -4.57
CA VAL A 49 -4.11 -11.44 -4.83
C VAL A 49 -4.93 -10.55 -5.78
N LEU A 50 -5.50 -11.12 -6.83
CA LEU A 50 -6.39 -10.41 -7.74
C LEU A 50 -7.62 -9.85 -7.03
N ALA A 51 -8.28 -10.66 -6.19
CA ALA A 51 -9.43 -10.22 -5.40
C ALA A 51 -9.05 -9.05 -4.46
N CYS A 52 -7.90 -9.14 -3.78
CA CYS A 52 -7.37 -8.06 -2.95
C CYS A 52 -7.14 -6.78 -3.76
N LEU A 53 -6.52 -6.86 -4.95
CA LEU A 53 -6.32 -5.69 -5.81
C LEU A 53 -7.63 -5.05 -6.26
N LEU A 54 -8.62 -5.86 -6.63
CA LEU A 54 -9.94 -5.36 -7.02
C LEU A 54 -10.64 -4.65 -5.85
N VAL A 55 -10.61 -5.24 -4.65
CA VAL A 55 -11.17 -4.62 -3.43
C VAL A 55 -10.44 -3.32 -3.08
N SER A 56 -9.11 -3.31 -3.13
CA SER A 56 -8.31 -2.10 -2.89
C SER A 56 -8.57 -1.00 -3.93
N SER A 57 -8.73 -1.37 -5.20
CA SER A 57 -9.10 -0.45 -6.28
C SER A 57 -10.49 0.13 -6.06
N ALA A 58 -11.48 -0.69 -5.73
CA ALA A 58 -12.84 -0.27 -5.43
C ALA A 58 -12.89 0.72 -4.24
N PHE A 59 -12.19 0.43 -3.15
CA PHE A 59 -12.12 1.35 -2.00
C PHE A 59 -11.41 2.66 -2.35
N SER A 60 -10.34 2.61 -3.14
CA SER A 60 -9.60 3.79 -3.57
C SER A 60 -10.44 4.67 -4.50
N LEU A 61 -11.16 4.05 -5.44
CA LEU A 61 -12.08 4.72 -6.34
C LEU A 61 -13.27 5.33 -5.59
N TYR A 62 -13.86 4.59 -4.65
CA TYR A 62 -14.91 5.11 -3.77
C TYR A 62 -14.42 6.34 -2.99
N THR A 63 -13.22 6.27 -2.41
CA THR A 63 -12.62 7.38 -1.67
C THR A 63 -12.36 8.59 -2.57
N LEU A 64 -11.95 8.36 -3.82
CA LEU A 64 -11.71 9.41 -4.81
C LEU A 64 -13.02 10.12 -5.23
N ILE A 65 -14.09 9.36 -5.45
CA ILE A 65 -15.40 9.88 -5.88
C ILE A 65 -16.11 10.59 -4.73
N THR A 66 -16.22 9.93 -3.57
CA THR A 66 -17.00 10.45 -2.43
C THR A 66 -16.22 11.43 -1.56
N GLY A 67 -14.90 11.43 -1.64
CA GLY A 67 -14.03 12.17 -0.72
C GLY A 67 -14.06 11.62 0.71
N ASN A 68 -14.84 10.57 0.98
CA ASN A 68 -14.96 9.95 2.30
C ASN A 68 -13.84 8.94 2.51
N LEU A 69 -13.07 9.16 3.57
CA LEU A 69 -11.94 8.31 3.93
C LEU A 69 -12.45 6.99 4.53
N ILE A 70 -12.31 5.89 3.79
CA ILE A 70 -12.58 4.55 4.32
C ILE A 70 -11.37 4.04 5.11
N GLY A 71 -11.62 3.43 6.27
CA GLY A 71 -10.60 2.81 7.10
C GLY A 71 -10.88 2.92 8.59
N THR A 72 -9.93 2.42 9.39
CA THR A 72 -9.95 2.56 10.85
C THR A 72 -9.89 4.03 11.28
N LYS A 73 -10.31 4.35 12.51
CA LYS A 73 -10.21 5.72 13.07
C LYS A 73 -8.81 6.31 12.87
N THR A 74 -7.78 5.51 13.10
CA THR A 74 -6.37 5.89 12.85
C THR A 74 -6.10 6.22 11.39
N SER A 75 -6.56 5.37 10.46
CA SER A 75 -6.34 5.58 9.02
C SER A 75 -7.06 6.83 8.51
N ARG A 76 -8.28 7.07 8.96
CA ARG A 76 -9.03 8.29 8.63
C ARG A 76 -8.29 9.54 9.10
N ARG A 77 -7.79 9.55 10.34
CA ARG A 77 -7.07 10.70 10.90
C ARG A 77 -5.77 11.01 10.16
N VAL A 78 -5.00 9.97 9.81
CA VAL A 78 -3.77 10.14 9.01
C VAL A 78 -4.09 10.62 7.60
N GLN A 79 -5.11 10.06 6.95
CA GLN A 79 -5.49 10.48 5.59
C GLN A 79 -6.07 11.90 5.55
N ALA A 80 -6.80 12.33 6.59
CA ALA A 80 -7.29 13.70 6.72
C ALA A 80 -6.11 14.68 6.85
N PHE A 81 -5.12 14.34 7.69
CA PHE A 81 -3.87 15.09 7.79
C PHE A 81 -3.11 15.14 6.46
N ASP A 82 -2.98 14.03 5.74
CA ASP A 82 -2.27 14.04 4.45
C ASP A 82 -2.99 14.89 3.40
N ARG A 83 -4.33 14.90 3.44
CA ARG A 83 -5.16 15.76 2.56
C ARG A 83 -4.98 17.24 2.88
N SER A 84 -4.93 17.61 4.16
CA SER A 84 -4.67 19.00 4.58
C SER A 84 -3.23 19.41 4.29
N HIS A 85 -2.25 18.57 4.61
CA HIS A 85 -0.82 18.85 4.48
C HIS A 85 -0.33 18.92 3.03
N TRP A 86 -0.82 18.05 2.14
CA TRP A 86 -0.41 18.07 0.71
C TRP A 86 -1.31 18.94 -0.17
N GLY A 87 -2.46 19.37 0.35
CA GLY A 87 -3.50 20.05 -0.41
C GLY A 87 -4.30 19.10 -1.30
N GLU A 88 -5.56 19.49 -1.57
CA GLU A 88 -6.53 18.62 -2.23
C GLU A 88 -6.11 18.20 -3.65
N LYS A 89 -5.51 19.10 -4.44
CA LYS A 89 -5.06 18.78 -5.81
C LYS A 89 -3.99 17.68 -5.82
N ARG A 90 -2.99 17.78 -4.95
CA ARG A 90 -1.90 16.80 -4.87
C ARG A 90 -2.39 15.47 -4.30
N TRP A 91 -3.29 15.53 -3.31
CA TRP A 91 -3.94 14.35 -2.74
C TRP A 91 -4.76 13.59 -3.80
N LYS A 92 -5.60 14.28 -4.58
CA LYS A 92 -6.37 13.68 -5.68
C LYS A 92 -5.47 13.02 -6.73
N ARG A 93 -4.39 13.69 -7.15
CA ARG A 93 -3.42 13.11 -8.09
C ARG A 93 -2.80 11.82 -7.57
N LYS A 94 -2.41 11.78 -6.30
CA LYS A 94 -1.86 10.55 -5.69
C LYS A 94 -2.89 9.41 -5.65
N LYS A 95 -4.15 9.73 -5.33
CA LYS A 95 -5.23 8.74 -5.34
C LYS A 95 -5.54 8.21 -6.74
N ILE A 96 -5.48 9.06 -7.77
CA ILE A 96 -5.61 8.61 -9.16
C ILE A 96 -4.45 7.68 -9.53
N ILE A 97 -3.21 8.04 -9.20
CA ILE A 97 -2.04 7.18 -9.46
C ILE A 97 -2.19 5.82 -8.76
N GLU A 98 -2.65 5.80 -7.51
CA GLU A 98 -2.91 4.57 -6.75
C GLU A 98 -3.95 3.67 -7.44
N VAL A 99 -5.09 4.24 -7.86
CA VAL A 99 -6.14 3.52 -8.60
C VAL A 99 -5.60 2.96 -9.92
N VAL A 100 -4.90 3.79 -10.70
CA VAL A 100 -4.33 3.38 -12.00
C VAL A 100 -3.33 2.24 -11.81
N LEU A 101 -2.45 2.33 -10.80
CA LEU A 101 -1.50 1.26 -10.50
C LEU A 101 -2.22 -0.05 -10.15
N PHE A 102 -3.26 -0.02 -9.31
CA PHE A 102 -4.01 -1.23 -8.97
C PHE A 102 -4.72 -1.85 -10.18
N ILE A 103 -5.30 -1.02 -11.06
CA ILE A 103 -5.95 -1.49 -12.28
C ILE A 103 -4.93 -2.13 -13.22
N VAL A 104 -3.79 -1.47 -13.46
CA VAL A 104 -2.73 -1.99 -14.35
C VAL A 104 -2.18 -3.32 -13.80
N LEU A 105 -1.88 -3.39 -12.50
CA LEU A 105 -1.44 -4.64 -11.86
C LEU A 105 -2.49 -5.75 -11.97
N GLY A 106 -3.76 -5.42 -11.78
CA GLY A 106 -4.87 -6.36 -11.95
C GLY A 106 -4.98 -6.91 -13.37
N ILE A 107 -4.87 -6.04 -14.39
CA ILE A 107 -4.91 -6.44 -15.81
C ILE A 107 -3.74 -7.37 -16.13
N VAL A 108 -2.53 -7.03 -15.67
CA VAL A 108 -1.34 -7.87 -15.87
C VAL A 108 -1.54 -9.25 -15.25
N LEU A 109 -2.09 -9.32 -14.03
CA LEU A 109 -2.36 -10.60 -13.38
C LEU A 109 -3.46 -11.41 -14.08
N VAL A 110 -4.53 -10.78 -14.56
CA VAL A 110 -5.58 -11.45 -15.34
C VAL A 110 -5.01 -12.01 -16.65
N PHE A 111 -4.16 -11.25 -17.32
CA PHE A 111 -3.44 -11.72 -18.50
C PHE A 111 -2.64 -12.98 -18.16
N PHE A 112 -1.79 -12.93 -17.14
CA PHE A 112 -1.03 -14.12 -16.72
C PHE A 112 -1.93 -15.31 -16.33
N LEU A 113 -3.06 -15.07 -15.65
CA LEU A 113 -4.01 -16.10 -15.24
C LEU A 113 -4.67 -16.82 -16.43
N THR A 114 -4.84 -16.12 -17.55
CA THR A 114 -5.54 -16.64 -18.73
C THR A 114 -4.60 -17.21 -19.79
N THR A 115 -3.35 -16.73 -19.84
CA THR A 115 -2.36 -17.18 -20.85
C THR A 115 -1.38 -18.22 -20.33
N THR A 116 -1.17 -18.29 -19.01
CA THR A 116 -0.18 -19.22 -18.43
C THR A 116 -0.88 -20.49 -18.02
N ASP A 117 -0.38 -21.62 -18.50
CA ASP A 117 -0.75 -22.92 -17.94
C ASP A 117 -0.03 -23.07 -16.59
N PHE A 118 -0.76 -23.06 -15.48
CA PHE A 118 -0.20 -23.18 -14.12
C PHE A 118 0.27 -24.60 -13.78
N SER A 119 0.42 -25.43 -14.81
CA SER A 119 1.03 -26.75 -14.78
C SER A 119 2.55 -26.56 -14.65
N PHE A 120 3.08 -26.39 -13.43
CA PHE A 120 4.53 -26.31 -13.19
C PHE A 120 5.09 -27.70 -12.86
N PRO A 121 5.62 -28.48 -13.83
CA PRO A 121 6.26 -29.75 -13.52
C PRO A 121 7.58 -29.49 -12.78
N ASN A 122 7.60 -29.67 -11.45
CA ASN A 122 8.78 -29.72 -10.57
C ASN A 122 9.93 -28.74 -10.92
N GLN A 123 9.61 -27.54 -11.42
CA GLN A 123 10.63 -26.53 -11.65
C GLN A 123 10.92 -25.89 -10.30
N THR A 124 12.12 -26.13 -9.77
CA THR A 124 12.64 -25.36 -8.65
C THR A 124 12.60 -23.89 -9.05
N VAL A 125 11.66 -23.13 -8.49
CA VAL A 125 11.47 -21.71 -8.77
C VAL A 125 12.72 -20.97 -8.30
N SER A 126 13.67 -20.79 -9.22
CA SER A 126 14.94 -20.07 -9.01
C SER A 126 14.76 -18.56 -9.15
N ALA A 127 13.54 -18.03 -8.98
CA ALA A 127 13.32 -16.59 -8.98
C ALA A 127 13.59 -16.07 -7.56
N PRO A 128 14.74 -15.41 -7.32
CA PRO A 128 15.05 -14.97 -5.98
C PRO A 128 14.11 -13.84 -5.56
N PRO A 129 13.73 -13.77 -4.26
CA PRO A 129 12.81 -12.77 -3.71
C PRO A 129 13.31 -11.31 -3.78
N PHE A 130 14.44 -11.03 -4.45
CA PHE A 130 15.09 -9.73 -4.47
C PHE A 130 14.20 -8.59 -4.96
N ALA A 131 13.32 -8.82 -5.93
CA ALA A 131 12.41 -7.78 -6.40
C ALA A 131 11.41 -7.34 -5.31
N PHE A 132 10.87 -8.31 -4.56
CA PHE A 132 9.98 -8.04 -3.43
C PHE A 132 10.72 -7.32 -2.30
N ILE A 133 11.91 -7.83 -1.93
CA ILE A 133 12.75 -7.25 -0.88
C ILE A 133 13.15 -5.82 -1.23
N GLY A 134 13.59 -5.58 -2.47
CA GLY A 134 13.98 -4.26 -2.96
C GLY A 134 12.83 -3.25 -2.92
N ALA A 135 11.65 -3.64 -3.40
CA ALA A 135 10.46 -2.80 -3.32
C ALA A 135 10.06 -2.49 -1.87
N TRP A 136 10.14 -3.49 -0.97
CA TRP A 136 9.80 -3.33 0.43
C TRP A 136 10.78 -2.42 1.18
N VAL A 137 12.08 -2.56 0.94
CA VAL A 137 13.13 -1.68 1.51
C VAL A 137 12.96 -0.26 0.99
N GLY A 138 12.77 -0.08 -0.33
CA GLY A 138 12.56 1.23 -0.94
C GLY A 138 11.33 1.95 -0.39
N TYR A 139 10.22 1.24 -0.21
CA TYR A 139 9.02 1.77 0.43
C TYR A 139 9.28 2.24 1.86
N ASN A 140 9.98 1.43 2.67
CA ASN A 140 10.31 1.77 4.06
C ASN A 140 11.20 3.01 4.17
N ILE A 141 12.26 3.10 3.35
CA ILE A 141 13.12 4.28 3.30
C ILE A 141 12.30 5.51 2.95
N GLY A 142 11.46 5.42 1.92
CA GLY A 142 10.60 6.53 1.49
C GLY A 142 9.63 7.02 2.57
N GLU A 143 9.02 6.11 3.34
CA GLU A 143 8.12 6.49 4.44
C GLU A 143 8.88 7.08 5.64
N ILE A 144 10.05 6.53 5.99
CA ILE A 144 10.89 7.09 7.06
C ILE A 144 11.35 8.50 6.69
N THR A 145 11.82 8.73 5.47
CA THR A 145 12.23 10.06 5.01
C THR A 145 11.07 11.06 5.01
N ARG A 146 9.85 10.64 4.66
CA ARG A 146 8.67 11.53 4.78
C ARG A 146 8.37 11.85 6.24
N LEU A 147 8.47 10.87 7.13
CA LEU A 147 8.24 11.06 8.56
C LEU A 147 9.25 12.00 9.21
N THR A 148 10.53 11.92 8.84
CA THR A 148 11.57 12.81 9.34
C THR A 148 11.40 14.24 8.80
N ASN A 149 10.94 14.37 7.55
CA ASN A 149 10.70 15.67 6.92
C ASN A 149 9.44 16.40 7.40
N LEU A 150 8.55 15.74 8.16
CA LEU A 150 7.44 16.41 8.84
C LEU A 150 8.01 17.31 9.95
N LYS A 151 8.19 18.59 9.66
CA LYS A 151 8.59 19.60 10.65
C LYS A 151 7.40 19.94 11.55
N GLU A 152 7.67 20.06 12.85
CA GLU A 152 6.76 20.77 13.75
C GLU A 152 6.69 22.23 13.31
N PRO A 153 5.52 22.90 13.35
CA PRO A 153 5.49 24.34 13.18
C PRO A 153 6.45 24.94 14.20
N SER A 154 7.43 25.70 13.72
CA SER A 154 8.32 26.44 14.60
C SER A 154 7.45 27.35 15.46
N THR A 155 7.39 27.07 16.76
CA THR A 155 7.08 28.07 17.77
C THR A 155 8.17 29.12 17.70
N ASN A 156 8.06 30.04 16.75
CA ASN A 156 8.85 31.25 16.72
C ASN A 156 8.16 32.24 17.67
N GLY A 157 8.82 32.46 18.81
CA GLY A 157 8.86 33.72 19.57
C GLY A 157 7.54 34.30 20.04
#